data_AF-X0UD64-F1
#
_entry.id   AF-X0UD64-F1
#
_cell.length_a   1.000
_cell.length_b   1.000
_cell.length_c   1.000
_cell.angle_alpha   90.00
_cell.angle_beta   90.00
_cell.angle_gamma   90.00
#
_symmetry.space_group_name_H-M   'P 1'
#
loop_
_entity.id
_entity.type
_entity.pdbx_description
1 polymer ?
#
loop_
_entity_poly.entity_id
_entity_poly.type
_entity_poly.pdbx_seq_one_letter_code
_entity_poly.pdbx_strand_id
1 'polypeptide(L)'
;MIKLNLGCGLKRSGNGFVNIDNRAEVNPDLVHDITTGLSYKDNEVDEIVAVDFIEHLERMEVLNLMDEIWRVLKHEGRFSHITPSDEGRGAWQDPYHKSAWNINTWRYYFTHPAYRELYNTKANFKILHLEDVWTGDKICHTHCIYEAIKQPTKELNVMLGCIYNDRRKIETILKRSFLESMVIFAKYNPESATKGLNAALDNIEKEDGDIAILAHQDIFFPPGWQKRLME
;
A
#
# COMPACT_ATOMS: atom_id res chain seq x y z
N MET A 1 -7.68 -11.11 -11.83
CA MET A 1 -7.44 -11.31 -10.39
C MET A 1 -6.15 -12.11 -10.27
N ILE A 2 -5.14 -11.58 -9.59
CA ILE A 2 -3.85 -12.24 -9.39
C ILE A 2 -3.82 -12.82 -7.98
N LYS A 3 -3.53 -14.12 -7.87
CA LYS A 3 -3.44 -14.85 -6.61
C LYS A 3 -2.12 -15.60 -6.53
N LEU A 4 -1.41 -15.51 -5.41
CA LEU A 4 -0.08 -16.11 -5.25
C LEU A 4 -0.06 -17.11 -4.10
N ASN A 5 0.56 -18.28 -4.31
CA ASN A 5 0.85 -19.25 -3.26
C ASN A 5 2.37 -19.33 -3.08
N LEU A 6 2.88 -18.77 -1.98
CA LEU A 6 4.30 -18.64 -1.70
C LEU A 6 4.81 -19.89 -0.97
N GLY A 7 5.94 -20.44 -1.44
CA GLY A 7 6.54 -21.64 -0.86
C GLY A 7 5.65 -22.86 -1.04
N CYS A 8 5.11 -23.06 -2.25
CA CYS A 8 4.05 -24.04 -2.46
C CYS A 8 4.46 -25.48 -2.15
N GLY A 9 5.76 -25.80 -2.19
CA GLY A 9 6.27 -27.16 -2.06
C GLY A 9 5.52 -28.12 -2.97
N LEU A 10 5.28 -29.33 -2.46
CA LEU A 10 4.46 -30.34 -3.15
C LEU A 10 2.95 -30.04 -3.04
N LYS A 11 2.54 -29.13 -2.16
CA LYS A 11 1.13 -28.83 -1.88
C LYS A 11 0.71 -27.53 -2.57
N ARG A 12 0.36 -27.67 -3.84
CA ARG A 12 -0.12 -26.58 -4.68
C ARG A 12 -1.52 -26.10 -4.25
N SER A 13 -1.77 -24.81 -4.43
CA SER A 13 -3.09 -24.19 -4.29
C SER A 13 -3.80 -24.18 -5.64
N GLY A 14 -5.06 -24.64 -5.67
CA GLY A 14 -5.93 -24.61 -6.85
C GLY A 14 -6.57 -23.23 -7.09
N ASN A 15 -7.62 -23.15 -7.90
CA ASN A 15 -8.47 -21.94 -8.05
C ASN A 15 -7.76 -20.67 -8.56
N GLY A 16 -6.83 -20.81 -9.49
CA GLY A 16 -6.18 -19.68 -10.16
C GLY A 16 -5.01 -19.05 -9.41
N PHE A 17 -4.49 -19.73 -8.39
CA PHE A 17 -3.24 -19.36 -7.73
C PHE A 17 -2.04 -19.68 -8.62
N VAL A 18 -1.12 -18.73 -8.73
CA VAL A 18 0.25 -18.96 -9.23
C VAL A 18 1.06 -19.54 -8.07
N ASN A 19 1.50 -20.78 -8.23
CA ASN A 19 2.30 -21.49 -7.24
C ASN A 19 3.78 -21.13 -7.41
N ILE A 20 4.39 -20.56 -6.37
CA ILE A 20 5.76 -20.06 -6.39
C ILE A 20 6.60 -20.86 -5.39
N ASP A 21 7.75 -21.37 -5.85
CA ASP A 21 8.75 -22.03 -5.00
C ASP A 21 10.14 -21.81 -5.61
N ASN A 22 11.19 -21.86 -4.80
CA ASN A 22 12.57 -21.73 -5.31
C ASN A 22 13.14 -23.07 -5.80
N ARG A 23 12.45 -24.18 -5.52
CA ARG A 23 12.80 -25.53 -5.96
C ARG A 23 12.07 -25.90 -7.24
N ALA A 24 12.82 -26.12 -8.31
CA ALA A 24 12.23 -26.57 -9.57
C ALA A 24 11.63 -27.98 -9.47
N GLU A 25 12.17 -28.82 -8.57
CA GLU A 25 11.76 -30.22 -8.38
C GLU A 25 10.34 -30.39 -7.85
N VAL A 26 9.75 -29.37 -7.21
CA VAL A 26 8.35 -29.41 -6.79
C VAL A 26 7.39 -28.96 -7.91
N ASN A 27 7.93 -28.67 -9.10
CA ASN A 27 7.20 -28.26 -10.29
C ASN A 27 6.22 -27.10 -10.03
N PRO A 28 6.68 -25.93 -9.54
CA PRO A 28 5.83 -24.75 -9.33
C PRO A 28 5.41 -24.11 -10.67
N ASP A 29 4.44 -23.20 -10.65
CA ASP A 29 4.09 -22.39 -11.84
C ASP A 29 5.18 -21.36 -12.15
N LEU A 30 5.87 -20.88 -11.10
CA LEU A 30 6.98 -19.96 -11.18
C LEU A 30 8.10 -20.41 -10.23
N VAL A 31 9.26 -20.74 -10.78
CA VAL A 31 10.47 -20.99 -10.00
C VAL A 31 11.10 -19.64 -9.65
N HIS A 32 10.99 -19.22 -8.39
CA HIS A 32 11.48 -17.91 -7.94
C HIS A 32 11.85 -17.89 -6.46
N ASP A 33 12.98 -17.27 -6.14
CA ASP A 33 13.38 -17.02 -4.76
C ASP A 33 12.76 -15.72 -4.25
N ILE A 34 11.67 -15.87 -3.49
CA ILE A 34 10.89 -14.76 -2.96
C ILE A 34 11.65 -13.92 -1.92
N THR A 35 12.77 -14.40 -1.37
CA THR A 35 13.62 -13.60 -0.48
C THR A 35 14.29 -12.43 -1.21
N THR A 36 14.36 -12.49 -2.54
CA THR A 36 14.86 -11.41 -3.40
C THR A 36 13.78 -10.38 -3.78
N GLY A 37 12.56 -10.54 -3.26
CA GLY A 37 11.40 -9.72 -3.55
C GLY A 37 10.41 -10.39 -4.50
N LEU A 38 9.22 -9.80 -4.62
CA LEU A 38 8.16 -10.32 -5.49
C LEU A 38 8.15 -9.58 -6.83
N SER A 39 8.16 -10.32 -7.95
CA SER A 39 8.16 -9.78 -9.32
C SER A 39 6.80 -9.20 -9.77
N TYR A 40 6.11 -8.52 -8.86
CA TYR A 40 4.81 -7.88 -9.06
C TYR A 40 4.90 -6.40 -8.69
N LYS A 41 4.10 -5.58 -9.37
CA LYS A 41 4.03 -4.14 -9.10
C LYS A 41 3.29 -3.88 -7.79
N ASP A 42 3.45 -2.67 -7.29
CA ASP A 42 2.69 -2.18 -6.15
C ASP A 42 1.18 -2.25 -6.46
N ASN A 43 0.39 -2.72 -5.49
CA ASN A 43 -1.06 -2.82 -5.61
C ASN A 43 -1.57 -3.62 -6.82
N GLU A 44 -0.88 -4.70 -7.20
CA GLU A 44 -1.24 -5.53 -8.36
C GLU A 44 -1.94 -6.84 -7.96
N VAL A 45 -1.63 -7.36 -6.77
CA VAL A 45 -2.04 -8.69 -6.29
C VAL A 45 -3.30 -8.59 -5.44
N ASP A 46 -4.25 -9.51 -5.66
CA ASP A 46 -5.52 -9.54 -4.94
C ASP A 46 -5.47 -10.44 -3.69
N GLU A 47 -4.75 -11.57 -3.77
CA GLU A 47 -4.73 -12.58 -2.70
C GLU A 47 -3.37 -13.30 -2.65
N ILE A 48 -2.84 -13.52 -1.44
CA ILE A 48 -1.61 -14.26 -1.20
C ILE A 48 -1.88 -15.31 -0.12
N VAL A 49 -1.37 -16.52 -0.32
CA VAL A 49 -1.35 -17.58 0.69
C VAL A 49 0.07 -18.10 0.93
N ALA A 50 0.36 -18.51 2.16
CA ALA A 50 1.58 -19.20 2.55
C ALA A 50 1.25 -20.23 3.66
N VAL A 51 1.53 -21.51 3.43
CA VAL A 51 1.20 -22.58 4.39
C VAL A 51 2.46 -23.38 4.63
N ASP A 52 2.87 -23.49 5.90
CA ASP A 52 4.07 -24.22 6.33
C ASP A 52 5.31 -23.81 5.49
N PHE A 53 5.59 -22.50 5.51
CA PHE A 53 6.60 -21.87 4.66
C PHE A 53 7.43 -20.82 5.42
N ILE A 54 6.76 -19.90 6.12
CA ILE A 54 7.38 -18.72 6.72
C ILE A 54 8.48 -19.09 7.72
N GLU A 55 8.33 -20.20 8.44
CA GLU A 55 9.29 -20.77 9.38
C GLU A 55 10.60 -21.25 8.73
N HIS A 56 10.61 -21.48 7.41
CA HIS A 56 11.82 -21.84 6.65
C HIS A 56 12.68 -20.62 6.25
N LEU A 57 12.25 -19.42 6.61
CA LEU A 57 12.98 -18.17 6.39
C LEU A 57 13.61 -17.69 7.71
N GLU A 58 14.75 -17.01 7.59
CA GLU A 58 15.35 -16.29 8.72
C GLU A 58 14.42 -15.16 9.17
N ARG A 59 14.48 -14.78 10.45
CA ARG A 59 13.56 -13.78 11.01
C ARG A 59 13.55 -12.46 10.22
N MET A 60 14.73 -12.00 9.80
CA MET A 60 14.86 -10.74 9.05
C MET A 60 14.32 -10.86 7.62
N GLU A 61 14.43 -12.04 7.01
CA GLU A 61 13.82 -12.32 5.69
C GLU A 61 12.31 -12.28 5.77
N VAL A 62 11.70 -12.79 6.85
CA VAL A 62 10.25 -12.69 7.08
C VAL A 62 9.80 -11.24 7.21
N LEU A 63 10.55 -10.38 7.91
CA LEU A 63 10.20 -8.96 8.01
C LEU A 63 10.19 -8.28 6.64
N ASN A 64 11.23 -8.53 5.83
CA ASN A 64 11.31 -8.00 4.46
C ASN A 64 10.18 -8.56 3.56
N LEU A 65 9.89 -9.86 3.70
CA LEU A 65 8.81 -10.50 2.98
C LEU A 65 7.45 -9.90 3.32
N MET A 66 7.18 -9.59 4.59
CA MET A 66 5.91 -8.98 4.99
C MET A 66 5.74 -7.59 4.39
N ASP A 67 6.82 -6.80 4.29
CA ASP A 67 6.82 -5.52 3.58
C ASP A 67 6.56 -5.70 2.07
N GLU A 68 7.17 -6.72 1.44
CA GLU A 68 6.97 -7.03 0.02
C GLU A 68 5.55 -7.56 -0.28
N ILE A 69 5.02 -8.45 0.56
CA ILE A 69 3.64 -8.94 0.50
C ILE A 69 2.69 -7.75 0.60
N TRP A 70 2.92 -6.87 1.59
CA TRP A 70 2.13 -5.66 1.72
C TRP A 70 2.24 -4.81 0.46
N ARG A 71 3.45 -4.55 -0.06
CA ARG A 71 3.70 -3.71 -1.25
C ARG A 71 2.87 -4.18 -2.45
N VAL A 72 2.93 -5.46 -2.79
CA VAL A 72 2.28 -5.99 -4.00
C VAL A 72 0.77 -6.16 -3.85
N LEU A 73 0.26 -6.36 -2.64
CA LEU A 73 -1.19 -6.46 -2.41
C LEU A 73 -1.89 -5.12 -2.70
N LYS A 74 -3.06 -5.20 -3.32
CA LYS A 74 -3.99 -4.06 -3.42
C LYS A 74 -4.45 -3.60 -2.05
N HIS A 75 -5.03 -2.39 -2.00
CA HIS A 75 -5.86 -2.04 -0.85
C HIS A 75 -6.97 -3.07 -0.70
N GLU A 76 -7.17 -3.55 0.52
CA GLU A 76 -8.11 -4.63 0.85
C GLU A 76 -7.75 -6.00 0.24
N GLY A 77 -6.57 -6.12 -0.37
CA GLY A 77 -5.99 -7.39 -0.79
C GLY A 77 -5.70 -8.28 0.42
N ARG A 78 -5.87 -9.59 0.26
CA ARG A 78 -5.81 -10.55 1.38
C ARG A 78 -4.49 -11.28 1.44
N PHE A 79 -3.95 -11.42 2.64
CA PHE A 79 -2.85 -12.34 2.92
C PHE A 79 -3.28 -13.34 3.97
N SER A 80 -3.26 -14.63 3.64
CA SER A 80 -3.54 -15.69 4.61
C SER A 80 -2.32 -16.56 4.82
N HIS A 81 -1.96 -16.85 6.05
CA HIS A 81 -0.91 -17.82 6.32
C HIS A 81 -1.24 -18.74 7.47
N ILE A 82 -0.64 -19.93 7.41
CA ILE A 82 -0.65 -20.93 8.46
C ILE A 82 0.81 -21.21 8.77
N THR A 83 1.22 -20.98 10.01
CA THR A 83 2.61 -21.12 10.44
C THR A 83 2.65 -21.86 11.76
N PRO A 84 3.54 -22.85 11.94
CA PRO A 84 3.73 -23.50 13.23
C PRO A 84 4.03 -22.48 14.34
N SER A 85 3.33 -22.60 15.47
CA SER A 85 3.49 -21.73 16.63
C SER A 85 4.51 -22.33 17.61
N ASP A 86 5.36 -21.49 18.21
CA ASP A 86 6.36 -21.87 19.22
C ASP A 86 5.74 -22.40 20.53
N GLU A 87 4.44 -22.19 20.72
CA GLU A 87 3.63 -22.79 21.77
C GLU A 87 3.50 -24.31 21.60
N GLY A 88 3.59 -24.82 20.36
CA GLY A 88 3.44 -26.23 20.01
C GLY A 88 4.74 -26.90 19.57
N ARG A 89 4.74 -28.23 19.55
CA ARG A 89 5.90 -29.03 19.07
C ARG A 89 6.24 -28.77 17.60
N GLY A 90 5.25 -28.33 16.81
CA GLY A 90 5.38 -28.13 15.38
C GLY A 90 6.45 -27.12 14.98
N ALA A 91 6.69 -26.07 15.78
CA ALA A 91 7.67 -25.05 15.44
C ALA A 91 9.10 -25.55 15.33
N TRP A 92 9.46 -26.65 16.00
CA TRP A 92 10.83 -27.17 16.05
C TRP A 92 10.93 -28.65 15.67
N GLN A 93 9.88 -29.23 15.09
CA GLN A 93 9.88 -30.64 14.69
C GLN A 93 10.68 -30.90 13.40
N ASP A 94 10.71 -29.93 12.48
CA ASP A 94 11.48 -30.02 11.24
C ASP A 94 12.87 -29.37 11.44
N PRO A 95 13.97 -30.11 11.27
CA PRO A 95 15.33 -29.58 11.36
C PRO A 95 15.66 -28.46 10.35
N TYR A 96 14.85 -28.27 9.30
CA TYR A 96 15.02 -27.20 8.31
C TYR A 96 14.28 -25.90 8.65
N HIS A 97 13.52 -25.85 9.74
CA HIS A 97 12.98 -24.57 10.23
C HIS A 97 14.12 -23.65 10.67
N LYS A 98 14.09 -22.40 10.21
CA LYS A 98 15.09 -21.37 10.54
C LYS A 98 14.57 -20.38 11.57
N SER A 99 13.26 -20.26 11.71
CA SER A 99 12.62 -19.35 12.66
C SER A 99 11.38 -19.97 13.29
N ALA A 100 11.02 -19.44 14.47
CA ALA A 100 9.80 -19.79 15.19
C ALA A 100 9.05 -18.52 15.61
N TRP A 101 7.74 -18.65 15.70
CA TRP A 101 6.82 -17.52 15.81
C TRP A 101 5.70 -17.83 16.78
N ASN A 102 5.12 -16.79 17.39
CA ASN A 102 3.92 -16.91 18.21
C ASN A 102 2.86 -15.92 17.75
N ILE A 103 1.64 -16.16 18.21
CA ILE A 103 0.46 -15.34 17.94
C ILE A 103 0.66 -13.84 18.24
N ASN A 104 1.48 -13.49 19.24
CA ASN A 104 1.75 -12.09 19.58
C ASN A 104 2.61 -11.38 18.54
N THR A 105 3.57 -12.09 17.94
CA THR A 105 4.39 -11.52 16.87
C THR A 105 3.51 -11.12 15.68
N TRP A 106 2.61 -12.02 15.27
CA TRP A 106 1.61 -11.78 14.22
C TRP A 106 0.61 -10.68 14.62
N ARG A 107 0.24 -10.60 15.90
CA ARG A 107 -0.71 -9.60 16.40
C ARG A 107 -0.19 -8.18 16.32
N TYR A 108 1.09 -7.94 16.66
CA TYR A 108 1.58 -6.58 16.92
C TYR A 108 2.47 -6.01 15.82
N TYR A 109 3.43 -6.79 15.31
CA TYR A 109 4.54 -6.23 14.53
C TYR A 109 4.09 -5.61 13.21
N PHE A 110 3.10 -6.22 12.53
CA PHE A 110 2.68 -5.82 11.18
C PHE A 110 1.36 -5.00 11.15
N THR A 111 0.79 -4.71 12.30
CA THR A 111 -0.56 -4.12 12.42
C THR A 111 -0.53 -2.81 13.21
N HIS A 112 0.31 -2.72 14.24
CA HIS A 112 0.30 -1.62 15.18
C HIS A 112 1.21 -0.47 14.71
N PRO A 113 0.72 0.79 14.65
CA PRO A 113 1.48 1.91 14.10
C PRO A 113 2.81 2.18 14.81
N ALA A 114 2.84 2.03 16.14
CA ALA A 114 4.06 2.21 16.92
C ALA A 114 5.23 1.29 16.47
N TYR A 115 4.95 0.07 15.99
CA TYR A 115 6.01 -0.84 15.51
C TYR A 115 6.54 -0.41 14.14
N ARG A 116 5.66 0.09 13.26
CA ARG A 116 6.10 0.71 12.00
C ARG A 116 7.01 1.91 12.23
N GLU A 117 6.64 2.78 13.18
CA GLU A 117 7.45 3.95 13.53
C GLU A 117 8.80 3.56 14.13
N LEU A 118 8.82 2.58 15.04
CA LEU A 118 10.04 2.17 15.73
C LEU A 118 11.01 1.39 14.83
N TYR A 119 10.51 0.50 13.98
CA TYR A 119 11.33 -0.45 13.19
C TYR A 119 11.36 -0.13 11.70
N ASN A 120 10.69 0.93 11.26
CA ASN A 120 10.63 1.36 9.86
C ASN A 120 10.10 0.28 8.89
N THR A 121 9.22 -0.60 9.37
CA THR A 121 8.47 -1.54 8.51
C THR A 121 7.36 -0.80 7.77
N LYS A 122 7.21 -1.10 6.49
CA LYS A 122 6.19 -0.50 5.61
C LYS A 122 4.84 -1.21 5.73
N ALA A 123 4.86 -2.49 6.11
CA ALA A 123 3.68 -3.33 6.22
C ALA A 123 2.62 -2.74 7.16
N ASN A 124 1.43 -2.48 6.61
CA ASN A 124 0.27 -2.04 7.35
C ASN A 124 -0.92 -2.96 7.06
N PHE A 125 -1.14 -3.91 7.96
CA PHE A 125 -2.23 -4.87 7.85
C PHE A 125 -3.29 -4.65 8.92
N LYS A 126 -4.54 -4.92 8.53
CA LYS A 126 -5.66 -5.13 9.44
C LYS A 126 -5.87 -6.63 9.61
N ILE A 127 -6.05 -7.08 10.85
CA ILE A 127 -6.34 -8.48 11.16
C ILE A 127 -7.81 -8.75 10.86
N LEU A 128 -8.08 -9.74 10.01
CA LEU A 128 -9.42 -10.30 9.82
C LEU A 128 -9.62 -11.57 10.66
N HIS A 129 -8.56 -12.37 10.81
CA HIS A 129 -8.57 -13.58 11.62
C HIS A 129 -7.17 -13.83 12.20
N LEU A 130 -7.11 -14.26 13.46
CA LEU A 130 -5.87 -14.65 14.14
C LEU A 130 -6.21 -15.64 15.26
N GLU A 131 -5.84 -16.89 15.09
CA GLU A 131 -6.16 -17.97 16.03
C GLU A 131 -5.02 -19.00 16.08
N ASP A 132 -4.73 -19.51 17.27
CA ASP A 132 -3.88 -20.69 17.45
C ASP A 132 -4.75 -21.95 17.42
N VAL A 133 -4.49 -22.80 16.43
CA VAL A 133 -5.22 -24.05 16.19
C VAL A 133 -4.36 -25.22 16.64
N TRP A 134 -4.86 -25.93 17.66
CA TRP A 134 -4.21 -27.12 18.19
C TRP A 134 -4.68 -28.37 17.44
N THR A 135 -3.72 -29.17 17.03
CA THR A 135 -3.94 -30.50 16.44
C THR A 135 -3.28 -31.56 17.32
N GLY A 136 -3.45 -32.84 16.97
CA GLY A 136 -2.87 -33.95 17.72
C GLY A 136 -1.37 -33.79 18.00
N ASP A 137 -0.86 -34.57 18.96
CA ASP A 137 0.55 -34.54 19.37
C ASP A 137 1.08 -33.15 19.81
N LYS A 138 0.21 -32.30 20.35
CA LYS A 138 0.59 -30.94 20.84
C LYS A 138 1.20 -30.07 19.74
N ILE A 139 0.77 -30.26 18.50
CA ILE A 139 1.13 -29.39 17.38
C ILE A 139 0.18 -28.18 17.40
N CYS A 140 0.75 -26.99 17.35
CA CYS A 140 0.01 -25.73 17.28
C CYS A 140 0.39 -24.99 16.00
N HIS A 141 -0.60 -24.51 15.25
CA HIS A 141 -0.39 -23.58 14.13
C HIS A 141 -1.11 -22.29 14.43
N THR A 142 -0.46 -21.15 14.18
CA THR A 142 -1.16 -19.88 14.11
C THR A 142 -1.75 -19.72 12.70
N HIS A 143 -3.07 -19.59 12.63
CA HIS A 143 -3.82 -19.25 11.44
C HIS A 143 -4.03 -17.74 11.42
N CYS A 144 -3.60 -17.07 10.35
CA CYS A 144 -3.80 -15.64 10.21
C CYS A 144 -4.38 -15.28 8.85
N ILE A 145 -5.31 -14.32 8.86
CA ILE A 145 -5.84 -13.65 7.67
C ILE A 145 -5.73 -12.16 7.90
N TYR A 146 -5.01 -11.49 7.01
CA TYR A 146 -4.81 -10.06 6.98
C TYR A 146 -5.47 -9.44 5.75
N GLU A 147 -5.76 -8.15 5.89
CA GLU A 147 -6.17 -7.25 4.83
C GLU A 147 -5.14 -6.12 4.73
N ALA A 148 -4.62 -5.86 3.53
CA ALA A 148 -3.64 -4.82 3.31
C ALA A 148 -4.30 -3.42 3.35
N ILE A 149 -3.87 -2.60 4.30
CA ILE A 149 -4.30 -1.21 4.42
C ILE A 149 -3.29 -0.34 3.71
N LYS A 150 -3.69 0.12 2.53
CA LYS A 150 -2.98 1.17 1.79
C LYS A 150 -3.57 2.49 2.21
N GLN A 151 -2.74 3.51 2.37
CA GLN A 151 -3.32 4.85 2.32
C GLN A 151 -3.94 4.99 0.94
N PRO A 152 -5.22 5.41 0.83
CA PRO A 152 -5.76 5.74 -0.47
C PRO A 152 -4.83 6.78 -1.07
N THR A 153 -4.14 6.44 -2.15
CA THR A 153 -3.59 7.43 -3.07
C THR A 153 -4.80 8.02 -3.78
N LYS A 154 -5.62 8.79 -3.07
CA LYS A 154 -6.54 9.70 -3.75
C LYS A 154 -5.60 10.68 -4.43
N GLU A 155 -5.50 10.57 -5.74
CA GLU A 155 -4.89 11.61 -6.55
C GLU A 155 -5.72 12.87 -6.31
N LEU A 156 -5.19 13.78 -5.49
CA LEU A 156 -5.92 14.97 -5.07
C LEU A 156 -6.08 15.86 -6.30
N ASN A 157 -7.33 16.13 -6.67
CA ASN A 157 -7.63 17.07 -7.73
C ASN A 157 -7.51 18.51 -7.18
N VAL A 158 -6.29 19.06 -7.21
CA VAL A 158 -6.02 20.43 -6.76
C VAL A 158 -6.37 21.41 -7.90
N MET A 159 -7.30 22.33 -7.63
CA MET A 159 -7.73 23.36 -8.60
C MET A 159 -7.42 24.78 -8.11
N LEU A 160 -7.22 25.69 -9.06
CA LEU A 160 -6.88 27.08 -8.77
C LEU A 160 -8.02 28.03 -9.17
N GLY A 161 -8.49 28.84 -8.22
CA GLY A 161 -9.37 29.97 -8.47
C GLY A 161 -8.61 31.28 -8.30
N CYS A 162 -8.67 32.17 -9.29
CA CYS A 162 -8.00 33.47 -9.19
C CYS A 162 -8.85 34.60 -9.73
N ILE A 163 -8.68 35.79 -9.15
CA ILE A 163 -9.23 37.03 -9.70
C ILE A 163 -8.10 37.89 -10.25
N TYR A 164 -8.37 38.63 -11.33
CA TYR A 164 -7.39 39.50 -11.95
C TYR A 164 -8.03 40.75 -12.57
N ASN A 165 -7.32 41.87 -12.51
CA ASN A 165 -7.74 43.12 -13.13
C ASN A 165 -6.82 43.53 -14.30
N ASP A 166 -5.63 42.93 -14.41
CA ASP A 166 -4.68 43.13 -15.51
C ASP A 166 -4.49 41.82 -16.28
N ARG A 167 -5.01 41.78 -17.50
CA ARG A 167 -4.94 40.61 -18.37
C ARG A 167 -3.51 40.26 -18.80
N ARG A 168 -2.68 41.26 -19.09
CA ARG A 168 -1.30 41.03 -19.56
C ARG A 168 -0.44 40.46 -18.44
N LYS A 169 -0.66 40.95 -17.22
CA LYS A 169 0.04 40.49 -16.02
C LYS A 169 -0.31 39.04 -15.69
N ILE A 170 -1.60 38.67 -15.69
CA ILE A 170 -1.99 37.28 -15.40
C ILE A 170 -1.49 36.31 -16.48
N GLU A 171 -1.54 36.69 -17.76
CA GLU A 171 -1.01 35.86 -18.84
C GLU A 171 0.52 35.63 -18.68
N THR A 172 1.26 36.65 -18.26
CA THR A 172 2.69 36.55 -17.99
C THR A 172 2.97 35.62 -16.80
N ILE A 173 2.18 35.75 -15.74
CA ILE A 173 2.27 34.90 -14.55
C ILE A 173 2.00 33.44 -14.91
N LEU A 174 0.88 33.14 -15.60
CA LEU A 174 0.49 31.78 -15.93
C LEU A 174 1.54 31.09 -16.81
N LYS A 175 2.12 31.80 -17.79
CA LYS A 175 3.23 31.29 -18.61
C LYS A 175 4.48 30.95 -17.80
N ARG A 176 4.72 31.64 -16.68
CA ARG A 176 5.88 31.40 -15.82
C ARG A 176 5.61 30.39 -14.72
N SER A 177 4.35 30.09 -14.42
CA SER A 177 3.95 29.28 -13.25
C SER A 177 3.95 27.77 -13.47
N PHE A 178 4.37 27.26 -14.65
CA PHE A 178 4.48 25.81 -14.95
C PHE A 178 3.24 24.99 -14.55
N LEU A 179 2.04 25.52 -14.76
CA LEU A 179 0.74 24.94 -14.33
C LEU A 179 0.08 24.08 -15.41
N GLU A 180 0.84 23.40 -16.27
CA GLU A 180 0.34 22.81 -17.53
C GLU A 180 -0.79 21.78 -17.37
N SER A 181 -0.91 21.15 -16.19
CA SER A 181 -1.93 20.13 -15.88
C SER A 181 -3.09 20.63 -15.00
N MET A 182 -3.11 21.90 -14.60
CA MET A 182 -4.02 22.39 -13.57
C MET A 182 -5.25 23.10 -14.16
N VAL A 183 -6.45 22.80 -13.67
CA VAL A 183 -7.68 23.53 -14.03
C VAL A 183 -7.69 24.87 -13.30
N ILE A 184 -7.85 25.97 -14.06
CA ILE A 184 -7.80 27.35 -13.53
C ILE A 184 -9.11 28.08 -13.82
N PHE A 185 -9.78 28.53 -12.76
CA PHE A 185 -10.94 29.40 -12.82
C PHE A 185 -10.54 30.84 -12.58
N ALA A 186 -10.35 31.59 -13.67
CA ALA A 186 -9.93 32.99 -13.62
C ALA A 186 -11.12 33.94 -13.82
N LYS A 187 -11.33 34.88 -12.89
CA LYS A 187 -12.37 35.91 -12.99
C LYS A 187 -11.78 37.30 -13.24
N TYR A 188 -12.12 37.88 -14.38
CA TYR A 188 -11.72 39.24 -14.73
C TYR A 188 -12.58 40.29 -14.02
N ASN A 189 -11.91 41.24 -13.37
CA ASN A 189 -12.47 42.47 -12.80
C ASN A 189 -13.81 42.29 -12.08
N PRO A 190 -13.88 41.43 -11.03
CA PRO A 190 -15.10 41.24 -10.28
C PRO A 190 -15.47 42.52 -9.51
N GLU A 191 -16.75 42.70 -9.24
CA GLU A 191 -17.28 43.83 -8.45
C GLU A 191 -16.60 43.94 -7.07
N SER A 192 -16.24 42.80 -6.47
CA SER A 192 -15.38 42.73 -5.29
C SER A 192 -14.55 41.46 -5.29
N ALA A 193 -13.47 41.47 -4.51
CA ALA A 193 -12.63 40.30 -4.27
C ALA A 193 -13.44 39.07 -3.85
N THR A 194 -14.31 39.25 -2.85
CA THR A 194 -15.16 38.20 -2.29
C THR A 194 -16.11 37.61 -3.34
N LYS A 195 -16.79 38.47 -4.11
CA LYS A 195 -17.71 38.01 -5.18
C LYS A 195 -16.96 37.23 -6.25
N GLY A 196 -15.75 37.68 -6.61
CA GLY A 196 -14.92 37.00 -7.61
C GLY A 196 -14.40 35.63 -7.15
N LEU A 197 -13.91 35.54 -5.92
CA LEU A 197 -13.37 34.30 -5.37
C LEU A 197 -14.46 33.27 -5.07
N ASN A 198 -15.64 33.69 -4.58
CA ASN A 198 -16.77 32.78 -4.41
C ASN A 198 -17.21 32.19 -5.75
N ALA A 199 -17.29 33.01 -6.82
CA ALA A 199 -17.62 32.51 -8.15
C ALA A 199 -16.56 31.53 -8.69
N ALA A 200 -15.30 31.67 -8.31
CA ALA A 200 -14.26 30.70 -8.67
C ALA A 200 -14.42 29.40 -7.88
N LEU A 201 -14.71 29.49 -6.58
CA LEU A 201 -15.00 28.34 -5.71
C LEU A 201 -16.21 27.54 -6.22
N ASP A 202 -17.31 28.21 -6.57
CA ASP A 202 -18.52 27.58 -7.11
C ASP A 202 -18.23 26.74 -8.38
N ASN A 203 -17.23 27.13 -9.18
CA ASN A 203 -16.84 26.37 -10.36
C ASN A 203 -15.92 25.20 -10.01
N ILE A 204 -15.01 25.37 -9.03
CA ILE A 204 -14.18 24.28 -8.52
C ILE A 204 -15.05 23.17 -7.92
N GLU A 205 -16.08 23.55 -7.15
CA GLU A 205 -17.04 22.60 -6.57
C GLU A 205 -17.82 21.84 -7.67
N LYS A 206 -18.16 22.51 -8.78
CA LYS A 206 -18.83 21.87 -9.92
C LYS A 206 -17.96 20.88 -10.67
N GLU A 207 -16.64 21.07 -10.67
CA GLU A 207 -15.68 20.13 -11.27
C GLU A 207 -15.14 19.09 -10.28
N ASP A 208 -15.76 18.97 -9.09
CA ASP A 208 -15.38 17.99 -8.07
C ASP A 208 -13.90 18.10 -7.64
N GLY A 209 -13.42 19.34 -7.45
CA GLY A 209 -12.08 19.62 -6.93
C GLY A 209 -11.92 19.23 -5.46
N ASP A 210 -10.87 18.50 -5.13
CA ASP A 210 -10.55 18.07 -3.76
C ASP A 210 -9.98 19.19 -2.89
N ILE A 211 -9.17 20.05 -3.50
CA ILE A 211 -8.51 21.18 -2.85
C ILE A 211 -8.65 22.41 -3.75
N ALA A 212 -9.24 23.48 -3.21
CA ALA A 212 -9.35 24.76 -3.88
C ALA A 212 -8.31 25.75 -3.35
N ILE A 213 -7.44 26.26 -4.24
CA ILE A 213 -6.52 27.35 -3.91
C ILE A 213 -7.09 28.65 -4.47
N LEU A 214 -7.41 29.60 -3.60
CA LEU A 214 -8.03 30.88 -3.97
C LEU A 214 -7.03 32.03 -3.85
N ALA A 215 -6.85 32.77 -4.94
CA ALA A 215 -5.78 33.75 -5.11
C ALA A 215 -6.32 35.16 -5.42
N HIS A 216 -5.96 36.14 -4.60
CA HIS A 216 -6.27 37.55 -4.83
C HIS A 216 -5.10 38.27 -5.53
N GLN A 217 -5.08 38.23 -6.86
CA GLN A 217 -4.06 38.82 -7.75
C GLN A 217 -2.60 38.37 -7.48
N ASP A 218 -1.76 38.41 -8.52
CA ASP A 218 -0.29 38.33 -8.41
C ASP A 218 0.36 37.09 -7.75
N ILE A 219 -0.18 35.88 -7.97
CA ILE A 219 0.47 34.64 -7.48
C ILE A 219 1.46 34.06 -8.51
N PHE A 220 2.65 33.69 -8.06
CA PHE A 220 3.65 32.96 -8.86
C PHE A 220 3.92 31.59 -8.24
N PHE A 221 3.86 30.54 -9.07
CA PHE A 221 4.14 29.18 -8.62
C PHE A 221 5.44 28.64 -9.24
N PRO A 222 6.49 28.38 -8.44
CA PRO A 222 7.75 27.87 -8.99
C PRO A 222 7.61 26.39 -9.43
N PRO A 223 8.49 25.91 -10.33
CA PRO A 223 8.56 24.49 -10.68
C PRO A 223 8.55 23.56 -9.46
N GLY A 224 7.75 22.50 -9.52
CA GLY A 224 7.68 21.47 -8.48
C GLY A 224 6.85 21.84 -7.24
N TRP A 225 6.23 23.02 -7.19
CA TRP A 225 5.35 23.39 -6.05
C TRP A 225 4.16 22.43 -5.88
N GLN A 226 3.55 21.96 -6.99
CA GLN A 226 2.44 21.00 -6.96
C GLN A 226 2.85 19.72 -6.26
N LYS A 227 4.05 19.21 -6.57
CA LYS A 227 4.59 18.01 -5.94
C LYS A 227 4.74 18.19 -4.43
N ARG A 228 5.25 19.35 -3.98
CA ARG A 228 5.39 19.68 -2.54
C ARG A 228 4.06 19.86 -1.82
N LEU A 229 2.98 20.18 -2.53
CA LEU A 229 1.65 20.33 -1.94
C LEU A 229 0.96 18.97 -1.76
N MET A 230 1.39 17.96 -2.52
CA MET A 230 0.88 16.60 -2.51
C MET A 230 1.76 15.61 -1.72
N GLU A 231 2.93 16.06 -1.24
CA GLU A 231 3.83 15.36 -0.31
C GLU A 231 3.46 15.68 1.16
#